data_AF-A0A2N4UQW9-F1
#
_entry.id   AF-A0A2N4UQW9-F1
#
_cell.length_a   1.000
_cell.length_b   1.000
_cell.length_c   1.000
_cell.angle_alpha   90.00
_cell.angle_beta   90.00
_cell.angle_gamma   90.00
#
_symmetry.space_group_name_H-M   'P 1'
#
loop_
_entity.id
_entity.type
_entity.pdbx_description
1 polymer ?
#
loop_
_entity_poly.entity_id
_entity_poly.type
_entity_poly.pdbx_seq_one_letter_code
_entity_poly.pdbx_strand_id
1 'polypeptide(L)'
;MKIFILLLTLIFTLSIPVTFANESTHKTMPILTVGYTSLNWAPLAFKNNDQIVGLLPALMDAIAAQAGYQIKNIYYPNFDEMISAFKRNDIDLLIGIAATFDRQKYMLFSDPILSTSFAMLSRSPQHTKIADLNNVTISVEDGFAIKQKIANLHIKNQILSLPSNTIALNAVETGLADVYIGNSLMLHNLYTFGDLKKSLYFSPLTELSFERLYITATKNHALLLNKINKAYNQLPETVLTNIYDKWLTAPQKKMLSDPHQLHLTKSENNYLQQHENIRIGYQFPVSPILINNDIILHQLKDILTIIKEKLHITTTIVPINNYQDGKKKLADNDIDIIAAIATTANRYKELTFTAPYSNDKWVMIDRINHKKLTAITSTNIIGVLNSEIAVHRVREHYPTVKIHQFKTNIDILNAVINDDINYAVIPLSVAQVLLQNNFLGQLKIVSSRIDNHDQKIAFAVKKIMSY
;
A
#
# COMPACT_ATOMS: atom_id res chain seq x y z
N MET A 1 -3.81 -82.28 1.87
CA MET A 1 -3.66 -81.56 0.59
C MET A 1 -2.78 -80.33 0.79
N LYS A 2 -1.46 -80.52 0.67
CA LYS A 2 -0.42 -79.47 0.68
C LYS A 2 0.81 -80.08 0.01
N ILE A 3 1.36 -79.44 -1.02
CA ILE A 3 2.79 -79.49 -1.37
C ILE A 3 3.11 -78.20 -2.14
N PHE A 4 4.22 -77.62 -1.72
CA PHE A 4 4.89 -76.42 -2.22
C PHE A 4 5.72 -76.81 -3.45
N ILE A 5 5.65 -76.04 -4.55
CA ILE A 5 6.71 -76.04 -5.57
C ILE A 5 7.02 -74.59 -5.94
N LEU A 6 8.24 -74.21 -5.56
CA LEU A 6 8.96 -73.01 -5.95
C LEU A 6 9.40 -73.19 -7.41
N LEU A 7 9.01 -72.30 -8.33
CA LEU A 7 9.64 -72.23 -9.65
C LEU A 7 10.26 -70.85 -9.85
N LEU A 8 11.58 -70.85 -9.84
CA LEU A 8 12.49 -69.76 -10.10
C LEU A 8 12.50 -69.51 -11.63
N THR A 9 11.83 -68.47 -12.13
CA THR A 9 11.92 -68.10 -13.55
C THR A 9 13.01 -67.05 -13.77
N LEU A 10 14.06 -67.54 -14.41
CA LEU A 10 15.25 -66.84 -14.87
C LEU A 10 14.89 -65.79 -15.95
N ILE A 11 15.45 -64.60 -15.78
CA ILE A 11 15.28 -63.40 -16.60
C ILE A 11 15.93 -63.64 -17.98
N PHE A 12 15.16 -63.47 -19.06
CA PHE A 12 15.69 -63.23 -20.41
C PHE A 12 15.47 -61.76 -20.76
N THR A 13 16.57 -61.01 -20.80
CA THR A 13 16.62 -59.62 -21.26
C THR A 13 16.47 -59.56 -22.78
N LEU A 14 15.30 -59.17 -23.28
CA LEU A 14 15.19 -58.66 -24.64
C LEU A 14 15.55 -57.18 -24.64
N SER A 15 16.76 -56.88 -25.13
CA SER A 15 17.20 -55.52 -25.43
C SER A 15 16.45 -55.02 -26.67
N ILE A 16 15.36 -54.30 -26.47
CA ILE A 16 14.76 -53.46 -27.52
C ILE A 16 15.61 -52.18 -27.59
N PRO A 17 16.25 -51.84 -28.71
CA PRO A 17 16.87 -50.54 -28.86
C PRO A 17 15.74 -49.50 -28.91
N VAL A 18 15.46 -48.88 -27.76
CA VAL A 18 14.67 -47.65 -27.72
C VAL A 18 15.53 -46.61 -28.41
N THR A 19 15.22 -46.38 -29.68
CA THR A 19 15.64 -45.19 -30.41
C THR A 19 15.06 -44.02 -29.64
N PHE A 20 15.90 -43.31 -28.89
CA PHE A 20 15.55 -41.99 -28.40
C PHE A 20 15.33 -41.11 -29.64
N ALA A 21 14.08 -41.05 -30.10
CA ALA A 21 13.63 -39.97 -30.94
C ALA A 21 13.91 -38.70 -30.14
N ASN A 22 14.90 -37.94 -30.62
CA ASN A 22 15.26 -36.64 -30.10
C ASN A 22 14.10 -35.70 -30.47
N GLU A 23 12.98 -35.79 -29.75
CA GLU A 23 11.96 -34.76 -29.78
C GLU A 23 12.53 -33.54 -29.06
N SER A 24 13.23 -32.70 -29.82
CA SER A 24 13.38 -31.30 -29.49
C SER A 24 11.98 -30.65 -29.53
N THR A 25 11.17 -30.89 -28.49
CA THR A 25 9.96 -30.13 -28.27
C THR A 25 10.40 -28.69 -28.04
N HIS A 26 10.26 -27.83 -29.05
CA HIS A 26 10.27 -26.39 -28.86
C HIS A 26 9.14 -26.06 -27.90
N LYS A 27 9.43 -26.04 -26.59
CA LYS A 27 8.47 -25.64 -25.57
C LYS A 27 8.16 -24.17 -25.80
N THR A 28 7.06 -23.89 -26.49
CA THR A 28 6.57 -22.54 -26.73
C THR A 28 6.43 -21.83 -25.40
N MET A 29 7.12 -20.70 -25.23
CA MET A 29 7.04 -19.95 -23.98
C MET A 29 5.61 -19.44 -23.78
N PRO A 30 5.02 -19.63 -22.59
CA PRO A 30 3.71 -19.06 -22.28
C PRO A 30 3.74 -17.53 -22.42
N ILE A 31 2.61 -16.96 -22.85
CA ILE A 31 2.44 -15.51 -23.05
C ILE A 31 1.83 -14.92 -21.79
N LEU A 32 2.44 -13.85 -21.27
CA LEU A 32 1.88 -12.99 -20.23
C LEU A 32 1.33 -11.71 -20.84
N THR A 33 0.14 -11.32 -20.44
CA THR A 33 -0.44 -10.03 -20.77
C THR A 33 0.02 -8.96 -19.78
N VAL A 34 0.64 -7.90 -20.29
CA VAL A 34 1.14 -6.80 -19.46
C VAL A 34 0.40 -5.51 -19.81
N GLY A 35 -0.22 -4.91 -18.80
CA GLY A 35 -1.00 -3.68 -18.95
C GLY A 35 -0.13 -2.43 -18.82
N TYR A 36 -0.34 -1.50 -19.74
CA TYR A 36 0.20 -0.14 -19.73
C TYR A 36 -0.93 0.86 -19.83
N THR A 37 -0.73 2.03 -19.22
CA THR A 37 -1.60 3.20 -19.35
C THR A 37 -0.79 4.35 -19.95
N SER A 38 -1.48 5.38 -20.48
CA SER A 38 -0.91 6.64 -21.02
C SER A 38 0.46 6.50 -21.69
N LEU A 39 0.47 6.30 -23.02
CA LEU A 39 1.68 6.09 -23.81
C LEU A 39 2.51 7.37 -24.06
N ASN A 40 2.42 8.35 -23.16
CA ASN A 40 3.14 9.62 -23.22
C ASN A 40 4.18 9.76 -22.10
N TRP A 41 4.50 8.69 -21.38
CA TRP A 41 5.42 8.71 -20.24
C TRP A 41 6.87 8.48 -20.63
N ALA A 42 7.34 9.07 -21.73
CA ALA A 42 8.75 9.01 -22.07
C ALA A 42 9.62 9.56 -20.90
N PRO A 43 10.72 8.87 -20.53
CA PRO A 43 11.31 7.69 -21.17
C PRO A 43 10.81 6.34 -20.57
N LEU A 44 9.89 6.36 -19.60
CA LEU A 44 9.40 5.17 -18.90
C LEU A 44 8.61 4.22 -19.80
N ALA A 45 7.55 4.72 -20.42
CA ALA A 45 6.73 3.94 -21.36
C ALA A 45 6.01 4.89 -22.32
N PHE A 46 6.20 4.70 -23.63
CA PHE A 46 5.58 5.54 -24.63
C PHE A 46 5.36 4.82 -25.95
N LYS A 47 4.49 5.38 -26.79
CA LYS A 47 4.17 4.83 -28.10
C LYS A 47 5.26 5.26 -29.09
N ASN A 48 5.85 4.29 -29.79
CA ASN A 48 6.67 4.54 -30.97
C ASN A 48 6.10 3.68 -32.10
N ASN A 49 5.45 4.33 -33.09
CA ASN A 49 4.56 3.65 -34.04
C ASN A 49 3.58 2.76 -33.29
N ASP A 50 3.30 1.52 -33.72
CA ASP A 50 2.34 0.65 -33.02
C ASP A 50 2.93 -0.17 -31.86
N GLN A 51 4.13 0.18 -31.39
CA GLN A 51 4.79 -0.51 -30.30
C GLN A 51 4.87 0.34 -29.03
N ILE A 52 4.70 -0.31 -27.88
CA ILE A 52 4.97 0.26 -26.57
C ILE A 52 6.46 0.05 -26.29
N VAL A 53 7.21 1.15 -26.19
CA VAL A 53 8.65 1.14 -25.95
C VAL A 53 9.00 2.02 -24.75
N GLY A 54 10.22 1.90 -24.26
CA GLY A 54 10.71 2.67 -23.12
C GLY A 54 11.42 1.79 -22.10
N LEU A 55 11.79 2.42 -20.99
CA LEU A 55 12.48 1.76 -19.90
C LEU A 55 11.66 0.60 -19.29
N LEU A 56 10.39 0.84 -18.96
CA LEU A 56 9.54 -0.17 -18.31
C LEU A 56 9.25 -1.37 -19.23
N PRO A 57 8.83 -1.20 -20.51
CA PRO A 57 8.73 -2.32 -21.44
C PRO A 57 10.04 -3.11 -21.57
N ALA A 58 11.18 -2.44 -21.72
CA ALA A 58 12.47 -3.13 -21.85
C ALA A 58 12.86 -3.92 -20.59
N LEU A 59 12.59 -3.38 -19.40
CA LEU A 59 12.76 -4.11 -18.14
C LEU A 59 11.82 -5.33 -18.08
N MET A 60 10.55 -5.15 -18.43
CA MET A 60 9.57 -6.25 -18.41
C MET A 60 9.96 -7.36 -19.37
N ASP A 61 10.40 -7.03 -20.59
CA ASP A 61 10.88 -7.97 -21.60
C ASP A 61 12.05 -8.80 -21.09
N ALA A 62 13.06 -8.16 -20.49
CA ALA A 62 14.20 -8.86 -19.91
C ALA A 62 13.80 -9.77 -18.75
N ILE A 63 12.94 -9.29 -17.85
CA ILE A 63 12.47 -10.05 -16.67
C ILE A 63 11.63 -11.25 -17.11
N ALA A 64 10.70 -11.07 -18.05
CA ALA A 64 9.85 -12.15 -18.54
C ALA A 64 10.63 -13.20 -19.32
N ALA A 65 11.58 -12.80 -20.17
CA ALA A 65 12.45 -13.73 -20.88
C ALA A 65 13.27 -14.58 -19.89
N GLN A 66 13.85 -13.96 -18.85
CA GLN A 66 14.54 -14.67 -17.77
C GLN A 66 13.61 -15.61 -16.99
N ALA A 67 12.32 -15.25 -16.85
CA ALA A 67 11.30 -16.09 -16.27
C ALA A 67 10.73 -17.16 -17.23
N GLY A 68 11.16 -17.21 -18.49
CA GLY A 68 10.67 -18.15 -19.49
C GLY A 68 9.26 -17.84 -20.00
N TYR A 69 8.94 -16.56 -20.18
CA TYR A 69 7.67 -16.07 -20.75
C TYR A 69 7.92 -15.16 -21.96
N GLN A 70 6.95 -15.13 -22.86
CA GLN A 70 6.76 -14.04 -23.82
C GLN A 70 5.78 -13.03 -23.24
N ILE A 71 5.82 -11.79 -23.74
CA ILE A 71 4.88 -10.75 -23.33
C ILE A 71 4.00 -10.32 -24.50
N LYS A 72 2.73 -10.10 -24.19
CA LYS A 72 1.80 -9.33 -25.00
C LYS A 72 1.43 -8.05 -24.25
N ASN A 73 1.92 -6.92 -24.74
CA ASN A 73 1.61 -5.61 -24.17
C ASN A 73 0.18 -5.18 -24.56
N ILE A 74 -0.59 -4.70 -23.59
CA ILE A 74 -1.95 -4.19 -23.78
C ILE A 74 -2.01 -2.75 -23.26
N TYR A 75 -2.55 -1.85 -24.08
CA TYR A 75 -2.74 -0.45 -23.74
C TYR A 75 -4.18 -0.17 -23.31
N TYR A 76 -4.32 0.68 -22.30
CA TYR A 76 -5.59 1.23 -21.84
C TYR A 76 -5.57 2.76 -21.90
N PRO A 77 -6.67 3.41 -22.31
CA PRO A 77 -6.73 4.85 -22.51
C PRO A 77 -6.58 5.66 -21.22
N ASN A 78 -6.97 5.08 -20.08
CA ASN A 78 -6.80 5.70 -18.77
C ASN A 78 -6.51 4.66 -17.68
N PHE A 79 -6.05 5.15 -16.53
CA PHE A 79 -5.67 4.32 -15.39
C PHE A 79 -6.85 3.50 -14.84
N ASP A 80 -8.06 4.06 -14.79
CA ASP A 80 -9.22 3.39 -14.22
C ASP A 80 -9.68 2.18 -15.04
N GLU A 81 -9.63 2.30 -16.37
CA GLU A 81 -9.89 1.17 -17.28
C GLU A 81 -8.84 0.07 -17.13
N MET A 82 -7.55 0.44 -17.04
CA MET A 82 -6.46 -0.51 -16.80
C MET A 82 -6.67 -1.27 -15.48
N ILE A 83 -7.00 -0.55 -14.40
CA ILE A 83 -7.27 -1.16 -13.09
C ILE A 83 -8.52 -2.05 -13.12
N SER A 84 -9.56 -1.65 -13.87
CA SER A 84 -10.78 -2.45 -14.02
C SER A 84 -10.50 -3.77 -14.75
N ALA A 85 -9.74 -3.72 -15.84
CA ALA A 85 -9.30 -4.91 -16.57
C ALA A 85 -8.39 -5.82 -15.70
N PHE A 86 -7.45 -5.23 -14.96
CA PHE A 86 -6.62 -5.95 -14.01
C PHE A 86 -7.45 -6.66 -12.93
N LYS A 87 -8.46 -5.99 -12.35
CA LYS A 87 -9.35 -6.61 -11.33
C LYS A 87 -10.20 -7.75 -11.89
N ARG A 88 -10.52 -7.73 -13.19
CA ARG A 88 -11.22 -8.84 -13.88
C ARG A 88 -10.28 -9.99 -14.26
N ASN A 89 -8.97 -9.84 -14.09
CA ASN A 89 -7.93 -10.74 -14.60
C ASN A 89 -7.88 -10.79 -16.14
N ASP A 90 -8.25 -9.70 -16.83
CA ASP A 90 -8.04 -9.55 -18.28
C ASP A 90 -6.55 -9.28 -18.61
N ILE A 91 -5.75 -8.98 -17.57
CA ILE A 91 -4.32 -8.67 -17.61
C ILE A 91 -3.63 -9.46 -16.50
N ASP A 92 -2.51 -10.12 -16.80
CA ASP A 92 -1.74 -10.89 -15.83
C ASP A 92 -0.90 -9.99 -14.91
N LEU A 93 -0.23 -8.99 -15.50
CA LEU A 93 0.70 -8.11 -14.80
C LEU A 93 0.51 -6.63 -15.17
N LEU A 94 0.76 -5.74 -14.21
CA LEU A 94 1.04 -4.33 -14.49
C LEU A 94 2.48 -4.02 -14.12
N ILE A 95 3.10 -3.06 -14.80
CA ILE A 95 4.45 -2.59 -14.49
C ILE A 95 4.46 -1.07 -14.28
N GLY A 96 5.38 -0.57 -13.46
CA GLY A 96 5.51 0.86 -13.21
C GLY A 96 4.50 1.38 -12.18
N ILE A 97 3.96 0.50 -11.33
CA ILE A 97 2.92 0.88 -10.38
C ILE A 97 3.56 1.22 -9.03
N ALA A 98 3.36 2.45 -8.54
CA ALA A 98 3.70 2.81 -7.17
C ALA A 98 2.78 2.12 -6.15
N ALA A 99 3.35 1.58 -5.08
CA ALA A 99 2.57 0.99 -3.99
C ALA A 99 1.81 2.06 -3.20
N THR A 100 0.51 1.84 -3.02
CA THR A 100 -0.31 2.62 -2.09
C THR A 100 -1.10 1.68 -1.21
N PHE A 101 -1.46 2.16 -0.02
CA PHE A 101 -2.23 1.38 0.94
C PHE A 101 -3.55 0.85 0.35
N ASP A 102 -4.24 1.66 -0.45
CA ASP A 102 -5.50 1.25 -1.06
C ASP A 102 -5.30 0.22 -2.18
N ARG A 103 -4.19 0.28 -2.93
CA ARG A 103 -3.86 -0.73 -3.95
C ARG A 103 -3.50 -2.09 -3.37
N GLN A 104 -2.82 -2.11 -2.22
CA GLN A 104 -2.46 -3.35 -1.52
C GLN A 104 -3.66 -4.22 -1.13
N LYS A 105 -4.87 -3.65 -1.08
CA LYS A 105 -6.12 -4.40 -0.84
C LYS A 105 -6.43 -5.42 -1.93
N TYR A 106 -6.05 -5.15 -3.19
CA TYR A 106 -6.37 -6.01 -4.34
C TYR A 106 -5.17 -6.37 -5.22
N MET A 107 -4.02 -5.72 -5.03
CA MET A 107 -2.76 -6.01 -5.73
C MET A 107 -1.77 -6.74 -4.83
N LEU A 108 -0.97 -7.61 -5.43
CA LEU A 108 0.35 -8.02 -4.92
C LEU A 108 1.42 -7.19 -5.65
N PHE A 109 2.52 -6.90 -4.97
CA PHE A 109 3.63 -6.11 -5.48
C PHE A 109 4.90 -6.96 -5.49
N SER A 110 5.68 -6.86 -6.56
CA SER A 110 6.99 -7.46 -6.71
C SER A 110 7.99 -6.87 -5.70
N ASP A 111 9.25 -7.31 -5.77
CA ASP A 111 10.34 -6.47 -5.31
C ASP A 111 10.38 -5.18 -6.17
N PRO A 112 10.77 -4.02 -5.63
CA PRO A 112 10.80 -2.78 -6.40
C PRO A 112 11.82 -2.89 -7.53
N ILE A 113 11.40 -2.60 -8.76
CA ILE A 113 12.23 -2.74 -9.97
C ILE A 113 12.90 -1.43 -10.39
N LEU A 114 12.40 -0.30 -9.90
CA LEU A 114 12.91 1.03 -10.19
C LEU A 114 12.60 1.96 -9.03
N SER A 115 13.53 2.86 -8.70
CA SER A 115 13.34 3.88 -7.67
C SER A 115 13.83 5.23 -8.17
N THR A 116 12.91 6.19 -8.28
CA THR A 116 13.15 7.48 -8.93
C THR A 116 12.77 8.64 -8.02
N SER A 117 13.50 9.74 -8.07
CA SER A 117 13.12 10.94 -7.32
C SER A 117 11.82 11.57 -7.84
N PHE A 118 11.25 12.49 -7.07
CA PHE A 118 10.24 13.42 -7.56
C PHE A 118 10.91 14.73 -8.01
N ALA A 119 10.26 15.43 -8.93
CA ALA A 119 10.64 16.78 -9.33
C ALA A 119 9.40 17.63 -9.57
N MET A 120 9.62 18.89 -9.90
CA MET A 120 8.59 19.78 -10.39
C MET A 120 9.04 20.60 -11.59
N LEU A 121 8.07 20.97 -12.42
CA LEU A 121 8.18 22.03 -13.42
C LEU A 121 7.39 23.24 -12.94
N SER A 122 8.02 24.41 -12.94
CA SER A 122 7.44 25.65 -12.42
C SER A 122 7.55 26.79 -13.42
N ARG A 123 6.60 27.72 -13.40
CA ARG A 123 6.72 29.01 -14.10
C ARG A 123 7.68 29.99 -13.42
N SER A 124 7.87 29.83 -12.11
CA SER A 124 8.65 30.74 -11.27
C SER A 124 9.95 30.09 -10.80
N PRO A 125 11.10 30.78 -10.86
CA PRO A 125 12.34 30.29 -10.28
C PRO A 125 12.33 30.25 -8.75
N GLN A 126 11.29 30.80 -8.11
CA GLN A 126 11.15 30.80 -6.65
C GLN A 126 10.60 29.48 -6.10
N HIS A 127 9.89 28.69 -6.91
CA HIS A 127 9.45 27.37 -6.48
C HIS A 127 10.58 26.38 -6.78
N THR A 128 11.29 25.97 -5.73
CA THR A 128 12.42 25.03 -5.82
C THR A 128 12.33 23.87 -4.83
N LYS A 129 11.55 24.01 -3.76
CA LYS A 129 11.40 23.05 -2.66
C LYS A 129 9.97 22.97 -2.16
N ILE A 130 9.67 21.95 -1.34
CA ILE A 130 8.34 21.73 -0.75
C ILE A 130 7.85 22.95 0.07
N ALA A 131 8.74 23.63 0.78
CA ALA A 131 8.39 24.81 1.58
C ALA A 131 7.84 25.98 0.74
N ASP A 132 8.16 26.02 -0.54
CA ASP A 132 7.72 27.08 -1.45
C ASP A 132 6.28 26.84 -1.96
N LEU A 133 5.66 25.69 -1.62
CA LEU A 133 4.37 25.25 -2.15
C LEU A 133 3.15 25.70 -1.33
N ASN A 134 3.34 26.62 -0.39
CA ASN A 134 2.25 27.20 0.40
C ASN A 134 1.42 28.19 -0.44
N ASN A 135 0.11 27.99 -0.47
CA ASN A 135 -0.89 28.66 -1.32
C ASN A 135 -0.62 28.51 -2.83
N VAL A 136 0.10 27.46 -3.22
CA VAL A 136 0.43 27.18 -4.63
C VAL A 136 -0.59 26.22 -5.24
N THR A 137 -0.94 26.46 -6.50
CA THR A 137 -1.77 25.52 -7.28
C THR A 137 -0.88 24.48 -7.95
N ILE A 138 -1.01 23.23 -7.52
CA ILE A 138 -0.20 22.10 -7.95
C ILE A 138 -1.00 21.25 -8.91
N SER A 139 -0.53 21.10 -10.14
CA SER A 139 -1.02 20.08 -11.07
C SER A 139 -0.32 18.73 -10.83
N VAL A 140 -1.09 17.65 -10.88
CA VAL A 140 -0.60 16.26 -10.81
C VAL A 140 -1.40 15.40 -11.78
N GLU A 141 -0.84 14.27 -12.20
CA GLU A 141 -1.58 13.28 -12.99
C GLU A 141 -2.54 12.47 -12.13
N ASP A 142 -3.74 12.22 -12.68
CA ASP A 142 -4.74 11.35 -12.07
C ASP A 142 -4.22 9.92 -11.91
N GLY A 143 -4.53 9.33 -10.77
CA GLY A 143 -4.07 7.98 -10.43
C GLY A 143 -2.61 7.88 -10.01
N PHE A 144 -1.82 8.96 -9.97
CA PHE A 144 -0.43 8.87 -9.45
C PHE A 144 -0.38 8.95 -7.92
N ALA A 145 0.57 8.23 -7.33
CA ALA A 145 0.75 8.19 -5.86
C ALA A 145 1.18 9.55 -5.29
N ILE A 146 1.76 10.43 -6.11
CA ILE A 146 2.22 11.76 -5.71
C ILE A 146 1.10 12.64 -5.15
N LYS A 147 -0.14 12.50 -5.65
CA LYS A 147 -1.31 13.20 -5.10
C LYS A 147 -1.49 12.92 -3.61
N GLN A 148 -1.40 11.64 -3.23
CA GLN A 148 -1.52 11.24 -1.83
C GLN A 148 -0.31 11.68 -1.02
N LYS A 149 0.91 11.61 -1.58
CA LYS A 149 2.12 12.12 -0.91
C LYS A 149 2.01 13.60 -0.58
N ILE A 150 1.59 14.44 -1.54
CA ILE A 150 1.42 15.88 -1.34
C ILE A 150 0.31 16.17 -0.33
N ALA A 151 -0.83 15.48 -0.42
CA ALA A 151 -1.92 15.65 0.54
C ALA A 151 -1.46 15.35 1.98
N ASN A 152 -0.61 14.35 2.17
CA ASN A 152 -0.05 13.97 3.47
C ASN A 152 0.97 14.98 4.02
N LEU A 153 1.45 15.94 3.22
CA LEU A 153 2.31 17.02 3.72
C LEU A 153 1.53 18.06 4.52
N HIS A 154 0.20 18.10 4.41
CA HIS A 154 -0.68 19.04 5.10
C HIS A 154 -0.31 20.53 4.91
N ILE A 155 0.38 20.85 3.81
CA ILE A 155 0.63 22.23 3.39
C ILE A 155 -0.65 22.82 2.78
N LYS A 156 -0.87 24.12 2.98
CA LYS A 156 -2.04 24.80 2.41
C LYS A 156 -1.81 24.93 0.91
N ASN A 157 -2.46 24.12 0.08
CA ASN A 157 -2.32 24.17 -1.38
C ASN A 157 -3.64 23.83 -2.08
N GLN A 158 -3.66 23.95 -3.40
CA GLN A 158 -4.73 23.41 -4.23
C GLN A 158 -4.14 22.38 -5.19
N ILE A 159 -4.67 21.15 -5.17
CA ILE A 159 -4.22 20.09 -6.08
C ILE A 159 -5.22 19.95 -7.23
N LEU A 160 -4.77 20.22 -8.46
CA LEU A 160 -5.49 19.92 -9.69
C LEU A 160 -5.03 18.55 -10.20
N SER A 161 -5.93 17.56 -10.12
CA SER A 161 -5.65 16.23 -10.68
C SER A 161 -6.14 16.19 -12.13
N LEU A 162 -5.27 15.80 -13.04
CA LEU A 162 -5.47 15.96 -14.48
C LEU A 162 -5.19 14.64 -15.22
N PRO A 163 -5.89 14.35 -16.33
CA PRO A 163 -5.93 13.01 -16.91
C PRO A 163 -4.66 12.59 -17.68
N SER A 164 -3.72 13.51 -17.94
CA SER A 164 -2.44 13.17 -18.60
C SER A 164 -1.34 14.18 -18.25
N ASN A 165 -0.08 13.77 -18.42
CA ASN A 165 1.07 14.65 -18.29
C ASN A 165 1.03 15.86 -19.23
N THR A 166 0.51 15.71 -20.45
CA THR A 166 0.35 16.82 -21.41
C THR A 166 -0.61 17.87 -20.88
N ILE A 167 -1.74 17.43 -20.30
CA ILE A 167 -2.73 18.34 -19.72
C ILE A 167 -2.20 18.97 -18.42
N ALA A 168 -1.49 18.20 -17.59
CA ALA A 168 -0.84 18.70 -16.38
C ALA A 168 0.23 19.76 -16.68
N LEU A 169 1.11 19.49 -17.64
CA LEU A 169 2.10 20.46 -18.13
C LEU A 169 1.41 21.71 -18.70
N ASN A 170 0.39 21.53 -19.54
CA ASN A 170 -0.28 22.66 -20.15
C ASN A 170 -1.01 23.55 -19.13
N ALA A 171 -1.52 22.98 -18.03
CA ALA A 171 -2.07 23.77 -16.93
C ALA A 171 -1.02 24.71 -16.32
N VAL A 172 0.25 24.28 -16.24
CA VAL A 172 1.35 25.15 -15.82
C VAL A 172 1.68 26.19 -16.87
N GLU A 173 1.81 25.81 -18.14
CA GLU A 173 2.15 26.74 -19.23
C GLU A 173 1.11 27.86 -19.41
N THR A 174 -0.17 27.56 -19.17
CA THR A 174 -1.29 28.50 -19.29
C THR A 174 -1.56 29.28 -18.01
N GLY A 175 -0.93 28.89 -16.90
CA GLY A 175 -1.09 29.53 -15.59
C GLY A 175 -2.32 29.12 -14.80
N LEU A 176 -3.01 28.06 -15.22
CA LEU A 176 -4.05 27.39 -14.42
C LEU A 176 -3.45 26.70 -13.18
N ALA A 177 -2.21 26.23 -13.29
CA ALA A 177 -1.39 25.75 -12.18
C ALA A 177 -0.07 26.53 -12.12
N ASP A 178 0.54 26.56 -10.94
CA ASP A 178 1.83 27.20 -10.71
C ASP A 178 2.99 26.23 -10.92
N VAL A 179 2.77 24.97 -10.53
CA VAL A 179 3.74 23.88 -10.64
C VAL A 179 3.09 22.59 -11.10
N TYR A 180 3.87 21.73 -11.77
CA TYR A 180 3.52 20.34 -12.07
C TYR A 180 4.51 19.43 -11.35
N ILE A 181 4.00 18.59 -10.44
CA ILE A 181 4.81 17.68 -9.62
C ILE A 181 4.59 16.23 -10.06
N GLY A 182 5.67 15.48 -10.24
CA GLY A 182 5.62 14.11 -10.73
C GLY A 182 6.97 13.42 -10.73
N ASN A 183 7.01 12.28 -11.43
CA ASN A 183 8.21 11.47 -11.59
C ASN A 183 9.33 12.28 -12.26
N SER A 184 10.51 12.33 -11.65
CA SER A 184 11.60 13.20 -12.12
C SER A 184 12.11 12.83 -13.51
N LEU A 185 12.12 11.55 -13.88
CA LEU A 185 12.54 11.11 -15.21
C LEU A 185 11.61 11.64 -16.30
N MET A 186 10.30 11.55 -16.06
CA MET A 186 9.28 12.05 -16.98
C MET A 186 9.32 13.57 -17.09
N LEU A 187 9.39 14.29 -15.96
CA LEU A 187 9.44 15.75 -15.96
C LEU A 187 10.72 16.29 -16.59
N HIS A 188 11.87 15.65 -16.34
CA HIS A 188 13.11 16.02 -17.00
C HIS A 188 13.05 15.78 -18.51
N ASN A 189 12.41 14.70 -18.95
CA ASN A 189 12.21 14.42 -20.37
C ASN A 189 11.34 15.49 -21.03
N LEU A 190 10.22 15.86 -20.41
CA LEU A 190 9.39 16.97 -20.87
C LEU A 190 10.14 18.30 -20.90
N TYR A 191 10.98 18.56 -19.89
CA TYR A 191 11.78 19.78 -19.80
C TYR A 191 12.85 19.88 -20.89
N THR A 192 13.54 18.77 -21.20
CA THR A 192 14.69 18.78 -22.12
C THR A 192 14.29 18.55 -23.58
N PHE A 193 13.30 17.69 -23.82
CA PHE A 193 12.93 17.22 -25.16
C PHE A 193 11.47 17.54 -25.53
N GLY A 194 10.68 18.05 -24.59
CA GLY A 194 9.30 18.43 -24.86
C GLY A 194 9.19 19.74 -25.66
N ASP A 195 8.11 19.86 -26.41
CA ASP A 195 7.75 21.09 -27.12
C ASP A 195 7.07 22.09 -26.16
N LEU A 196 7.89 22.74 -25.33
CA LEU A 196 7.41 23.69 -24.34
C LEU A 196 6.97 25.02 -24.98
N LYS A 197 5.74 25.44 -24.70
CA LYS A 197 5.19 26.73 -25.15
C LYS A 197 5.77 27.92 -24.38
N LYS A 198 6.35 27.66 -23.21
CA LYS A 198 6.94 28.66 -22.31
C LYS A 198 8.19 28.09 -21.63
N SER A 199 9.16 28.95 -21.33
CA SER A 199 10.28 28.57 -20.47
C SER A 199 9.79 28.24 -19.07
N LEU A 200 10.12 27.03 -18.60
CA LEU A 200 9.84 26.56 -17.25
C LEU A 200 11.14 26.28 -16.50
N TYR A 201 11.05 26.09 -15.19
CA TYR A 201 12.15 25.71 -14.33
C TYR A 201 11.96 24.27 -13.86
N PHE A 202 13.00 23.44 -14.01
CA PHE A 202 13.04 22.09 -13.46
C PHE A 202 13.69 22.11 -12.08
N SER A 203 13.02 21.56 -11.07
CA SER A 203 13.51 21.50 -9.69
C SER A 203 13.28 20.10 -9.08
N PRO A 204 14.34 19.35 -8.73
CA PRO A 204 14.21 18.12 -7.96
C PRO A 204 13.62 18.37 -6.57
N LEU A 205 12.74 17.49 -6.09
CA LEU A 205 12.14 17.57 -4.76
C LEU A 205 12.82 16.56 -3.81
N THR A 206 13.98 16.95 -3.30
CA THR A 206 14.85 16.07 -2.48
C THR A 206 14.29 15.72 -1.11
N GLU A 207 13.31 16.49 -0.64
CA GLU A 207 12.61 16.29 0.63
C GLU A 207 11.54 15.19 0.52
N LEU A 208 11.18 14.78 -0.70
CA LEU A 208 10.27 13.68 -0.91
C LEU A 208 11.05 12.38 -1.02
N SER A 209 10.57 11.37 -0.28
CA SER A 209 11.04 10.00 -0.48
C SER A 209 10.84 9.54 -1.92
N PHE A 210 11.84 8.85 -2.44
CA PHE A 210 11.84 8.30 -3.79
C PHE A 210 10.56 7.49 -4.08
N GLU A 211 10.12 7.56 -5.33
CA GLU A 211 9.05 6.74 -5.88
C GLU A 211 9.61 5.38 -6.26
N ARG A 212 9.13 4.33 -5.57
CA ARG A 212 9.42 2.95 -5.96
C ARG A 212 8.33 2.45 -6.88
N LEU A 213 8.74 1.87 -8.00
CA LEU A 213 7.87 1.28 -9.00
C LEU A 213 8.02 -0.24 -8.98
N TYR A 214 6.89 -0.90 -9.19
CA TYR A 214 6.75 -2.35 -9.02
C TYR A 214 6.09 -2.97 -10.23
N ILE A 215 6.31 -4.28 -10.38
CA ILE A 215 5.43 -5.17 -11.13
C ILE A 215 4.33 -5.64 -10.18
N THR A 216 3.08 -5.71 -10.65
CA THR A 216 1.95 -6.12 -9.81
C THR A 216 1.16 -7.22 -10.48
N ALA A 217 0.57 -8.07 -9.63
CA ALA A 217 -0.31 -9.17 -10.03
C ALA A 217 -1.53 -9.19 -9.08
N THR A 218 -2.65 -9.78 -9.49
CA THR A 218 -3.79 -9.92 -8.57
C THR A 218 -3.46 -10.91 -7.46
N LYS A 219 -4.24 -10.89 -6.36
CA LYS A 219 -4.01 -11.77 -5.20
C LYS A 219 -3.97 -13.27 -5.56
N ASN A 220 -4.63 -13.67 -6.65
CA ASN A 220 -4.67 -15.05 -7.13
C ASN A 220 -3.38 -15.49 -7.85
N HIS A 221 -2.51 -14.55 -8.23
CA HIS A 221 -1.31 -14.81 -9.04
C HIS A 221 0.00 -14.68 -8.24
N ALA A 222 -0.04 -14.99 -6.94
CA ALA A 222 1.14 -14.90 -6.07
C ALA A 222 2.33 -15.75 -6.57
N LEU A 223 2.07 -16.95 -7.08
CA LEU A 223 3.11 -17.83 -7.63
C LEU A 223 3.79 -17.23 -8.87
N LEU A 224 3.01 -16.60 -9.75
CA LEU A 224 3.54 -15.90 -10.92
C LEU A 224 4.46 -14.76 -10.47
N LEU A 225 3.99 -13.92 -9.54
CA LEU A 225 4.77 -12.79 -9.05
C LEU A 225 6.07 -13.23 -8.35
N ASN A 226 6.04 -14.32 -7.58
CA ASN A 226 7.25 -14.89 -6.99
C ASN A 226 8.25 -15.37 -8.05
N LYS A 227 7.78 -15.92 -9.16
CA LYS A 227 8.63 -16.32 -10.29
C LYS A 227 9.23 -15.10 -10.99
N ILE A 228 8.46 -14.03 -11.16
CA ILE A 228 8.93 -12.74 -11.69
C ILE A 228 10.02 -12.13 -10.78
N ASN A 229 9.83 -12.12 -9.44
CA ASN A 229 10.85 -11.65 -8.50
C ASN A 229 12.15 -12.44 -8.60
N LYS A 230 12.06 -13.78 -8.63
CA LYS A 230 13.25 -14.63 -8.79
C LYS A 230 14.00 -14.33 -10.09
N ALA A 231 13.28 -14.13 -11.19
CA ALA A 231 13.88 -13.77 -12.47
C ALA A 231 14.54 -12.40 -12.42
N TYR A 232 13.87 -11.38 -11.86
CA TYR A 232 14.44 -10.05 -11.69
C TYR A 232 15.73 -10.08 -10.87
N ASN A 233 15.73 -10.80 -9.73
CA ASN A 233 16.90 -10.91 -8.84
C ASN A 233 18.05 -11.74 -9.45
N GLN A 234 17.82 -12.46 -10.56
CA GLN A 234 18.82 -13.21 -11.30
C GLN A 234 19.31 -12.51 -12.56
N LEU A 235 18.75 -11.33 -12.90
CA LEU A 235 19.21 -10.58 -14.06
C LEU A 235 20.65 -10.11 -13.85
N PRO A 236 21.54 -10.31 -14.83
CA PRO A 236 22.88 -9.75 -14.77
C PRO A 236 22.83 -8.22 -14.69
N GLU A 237 23.69 -7.63 -13.87
CA GLU A 237 23.81 -6.18 -13.73
C GLU A 237 24.12 -5.48 -15.07
N THR A 238 24.86 -6.17 -15.95
CA THR A 238 25.15 -5.68 -17.31
C THR A 238 23.90 -5.52 -18.16
N VAL A 239 22.89 -6.39 -18.00
CA VAL A 239 21.61 -6.28 -18.71
C VAL A 239 20.85 -5.04 -18.23
N LEU A 240 20.76 -4.85 -16.91
CA LEU A 240 20.11 -3.67 -16.33
C LEU A 240 20.82 -2.37 -16.75
N THR A 241 22.15 -2.35 -16.70
CA THR A 241 22.97 -1.20 -17.10
C THR A 241 22.74 -0.85 -18.56
N ASN A 242 22.76 -1.84 -19.46
CA ASN A 242 22.49 -1.62 -20.89
C ASN A 242 21.07 -1.08 -21.15
N ILE A 243 20.08 -1.55 -20.41
CA ILE A 243 18.71 -1.03 -20.49
C ILE A 243 18.67 0.44 -20.02
N TYR A 244 19.29 0.76 -18.90
CA TYR A 244 19.34 2.13 -18.39
C TYR A 244 20.10 3.07 -19.34
N ASP A 245 21.24 2.66 -19.87
CA ASP A 245 22.04 3.45 -20.81
C ASP A 245 21.32 3.69 -22.15
N LYS A 246 20.49 2.74 -22.58
CA LYS A 246 19.66 2.89 -23.78
C LYS A 246 18.57 3.95 -23.61
N TRP A 247 17.95 4.03 -22.44
CA TRP A 247 16.73 4.82 -22.24
C TRP A 247 16.92 6.11 -21.45
N LEU A 248 18.03 6.25 -20.71
CA LEU A 248 18.24 7.38 -19.81
C LEU A 248 19.52 8.15 -20.17
N THR A 249 19.40 9.47 -20.15
CA THR A 249 20.53 10.39 -20.23
C THR A 249 21.38 10.37 -18.95
N ALA A 250 22.60 10.89 -19.00
CA ALA A 250 23.46 10.99 -17.82
C ALA A 250 22.82 11.80 -16.66
N PRO A 251 22.12 12.93 -16.88
CA PRO A 251 21.36 13.61 -15.82
C PRO A 251 20.23 12.76 -15.24
N GLN A 252 19.46 12.05 -16.08
CA GLN A 252 18.36 11.19 -15.64
C GLN A 252 18.85 10.01 -14.80
N LYS A 253 20.00 9.41 -15.12
CA LYS A 253 20.59 8.34 -14.30
C LYS A 253 20.87 8.78 -12.86
N LYS A 254 21.19 10.06 -12.62
CA LYS A 254 21.39 10.62 -11.27
C LYS A 254 20.09 10.76 -10.47
N MET A 255 18.94 10.62 -11.12
CA MET A 255 17.62 10.65 -10.48
C MET A 255 17.16 9.26 -10.03
N LEU A 256 17.90 8.22 -10.43
CA LEU A 256 17.70 6.87 -9.93
C LEU A 256 18.33 6.72 -8.55
N SER A 257 17.82 5.76 -7.80
CA SER A 257 18.38 5.30 -6.54
C SER A 257 18.27 3.78 -6.48
N ASP A 258 19.03 3.16 -5.57
CA ASP A 258 18.86 1.73 -5.31
C ASP A 258 17.43 1.48 -4.79
N PRO A 259 16.60 0.70 -5.53
CA PRO A 259 15.22 0.43 -5.14
C PRO A 259 15.08 -0.42 -3.88
N HIS A 260 16.15 -1.09 -3.42
CA HIS A 260 16.15 -1.91 -2.22
C HIS A 260 16.60 -1.12 -0.97
N GLN A 261 17.32 -0.01 -1.13
CA GLN A 261 17.81 0.83 -0.04
C GLN A 261 16.87 1.98 0.33
N LEU A 262 16.85 2.33 1.61
CA LEU A 262 16.15 3.52 2.08
C LEU A 262 17.08 4.73 1.98
N HIS A 263 16.72 5.69 1.14
CA HIS A 263 17.50 6.91 0.95
C HIS A 263 17.05 7.96 1.95
N LEU A 264 17.79 8.06 3.05
CA LEU A 264 17.57 9.07 4.08
C LEU A 264 18.30 10.37 3.74
N THR A 265 17.62 11.49 3.97
CA THR A 265 18.21 12.82 3.90
C THR A 265 19.29 13.00 4.98
N LYS A 266 20.15 14.01 4.81
CA LYS A 266 21.16 14.36 5.82
C LYS A 266 20.54 14.64 7.19
N SER A 267 19.41 15.36 7.20
CA SER A 267 18.67 15.68 8.42
C SER A 267 18.10 14.44 9.10
N GLU A 268 17.56 13.49 8.33
CA GLU A 268 17.05 12.22 8.88
C GLU A 268 18.18 11.35 9.44
N ASN A 269 19.30 11.21 8.72
CA ASN A 269 20.46 10.47 9.24
C ASN A 269 21.00 11.08 10.54
N ASN A 270 21.15 12.41 10.59
CA ASN A 270 21.60 13.10 11.80
C ASN A 270 20.62 12.89 12.97
N TYR A 271 19.32 12.90 12.69
CA TYR A 271 18.30 12.63 13.71
C TYR A 271 18.42 11.21 14.27
N LEU A 272 18.54 10.20 13.41
CA LEU A 272 18.66 8.80 13.83
C LEU A 272 19.96 8.52 14.60
N GLN A 273 21.07 9.17 14.23
CA GLN A 273 22.34 9.08 14.98
C GLN A 273 22.23 9.64 16.40
N GLN A 274 21.33 10.59 16.64
CA GLN A 274 21.08 11.15 17.98
C GLN A 274 19.99 10.40 18.76
N HIS A 275 19.19 9.56 18.08
CA HIS A 275 18.00 8.91 18.62
C HIS A 275 18.00 7.42 18.29
N GLU A 276 19.02 6.70 18.78
CA GLU A 276 19.19 5.27 18.50
C GLU A 276 18.08 4.38 19.10
N ASN A 277 17.36 4.85 20.13
CA ASN A 277 16.19 4.16 20.68
C ASN A 277 14.93 5.01 20.55
N ILE A 278 13.99 4.53 19.75
CA ILE A 278 12.70 5.19 19.52
C ILE A 278 11.63 4.59 20.45
N ARG A 279 11.03 5.42 21.29
CA ARG A 279 10.01 5.01 22.27
C ARG A 279 8.63 5.06 21.64
N ILE A 280 7.95 3.91 21.66
CA ILE A 280 6.68 3.67 21.00
C ILE A 280 5.57 3.56 22.03
N GLY A 281 4.73 4.58 22.13
CA GLY A 281 3.49 4.54 22.91
C GLY A 281 2.50 3.54 22.34
N TYR A 282 2.06 2.57 23.15
CA TYR A 282 1.08 1.55 22.76
C TYR A 282 0.00 1.36 23.83
N GLN A 283 -1.27 1.35 23.41
CA GLN A 283 -2.39 1.14 24.31
C GLN A 283 -2.69 -0.35 24.42
N PHE A 284 -2.33 -0.94 25.55
CA PHE A 284 -2.63 -2.35 25.82
C PHE A 284 -4.13 -2.57 26.11
N PRO A 285 -4.71 -3.69 25.68
CA PRO A 285 -6.03 -4.10 26.13
C PRO A 285 -6.08 -4.28 27.64
N VAL A 286 -7.27 -4.10 28.24
CA VAL A 286 -7.46 -4.20 29.70
C VAL A 286 -7.92 -5.58 30.18
N SER A 287 -8.30 -6.47 29.27
CA SER A 287 -8.79 -7.82 29.62
C SER A 287 -7.68 -8.86 29.42
N PRO A 288 -7.45 -9.80 30.37
CA PRO A 288 -6.41 -10.83 30.26
C PRO A 288 -6.47 -11.63 28.95
N ILE A 289 -7.67 -11.98 28.47
CA ILE A 289 -7.82 -12.73 27.22
C ILE A 289 -7.36 -11.92 26.00
N LEU A 290 -7.63 -10.61 25.99
CA LEU A 290 -7.21 -9.72 24.91
C LEU A 290 -5.71 -9.42 24.98
N ILE A 291 -5.15 -9.31 26.18
CA ILE A 291 -3.70 -9.13 26.38
C ILE A 291 -2.94 -10.35 25.85
N ASN A 292 -3.41 -11.56 26.19
CA ASN A 292 -2.77 -12.81 25.78
C ASN A 292 -2.92 -13.10 24.27
N ASN A 293 -3.86 -12.44 23.60
CA ASN A 293 -4.16 -12.61 22.18
C ASN A 293 -4.14 -11.26 21.44
N ASP A 294 -3.24 -10.36 21.82
CA ASP A 294 -3.17 -9.02 21.23
C ASP A 294 -2.55 -9.08 19.82
N ILE A 295 -3.42 -9.33 18.83
CA ILE A 295 -3.08 -9.41 17.41
C ILE A 295 -2.44 -8.09 16.93
N ILE A 296 -2.90 -6.95 17.46
CA ILE A 296 -2.42 -5.63 17.05
C ILE A 296 -0.99 -5.42 17.54
N LEU A 297 -0.67 -5.86 18.77
CA LEU A 297 0.69 -5.83 19.28
C LEU A 297 1.64 -6.72 18.47
N HIS A 298 1.19 -7.90 18.02
CA HIS A 298 2.00 -8.76 17.14
C HIS A 298 2.28 -8.09 15.80
N GLN A 299 1.25 -7.55 15.13
CA GLN A 299 1.43 -6.79 13.88
C GLN A 299 2.38 -5.59 14.07
N LEU A 300 2.24 -4.87 15.19
CA LEU A 300 3.13 -3.78 15.53
C LEU A 300 4.58 -4.26 15.67
N LYS A 301 4.82 -5.36 16.39
CA LYS A 301 6.17 -5.93 16.57
C LYS A 301 6.79 -6.37 15.24
N ASP A 302 6.02 -6.93 14.33
CA ASP A 302 6.50 -7.32 13.00
C ASP A 302 6.91 -6.08 12.19
N ILE A 303 6.08 -5.04 12.20
CA ILE A 303 6.39 -3.77 11.52
C ILE A 303 7.62 -3.10 12.14
N LEU A 304 7.70 -3.03 13.47
CA LEU A 304 8.87 -2.47 14.16
C LEU A 304 10.14 -3.27 13.87
N THR A 305 10.04 -4.58 13.65
CA THR A 305 11.21 -5.39 13.23
C THR A 305 11.75 -4.92 11.89
N ILE A 306 10.88 -4.75 10.89
CA ILE A 306 11.26 -4.22 9.57
C ILE A 306 11.84 -2.80 9.69
N ILE A 307 11.23 -1.93 10.51
CA ILE A 307 11.71 -0.55 10.72
C ILE A 307 13.11 -0.54 11.35
N LYS A 308 13.33 -1.34 12.40
CA LYS A 308 14.63 -1.45 13.07
C LYS A 308 15.72 -1.95 12.12
N GLU A 309 15.43 -2.97 11.32
CA GLU A 309 16.38 -3.51 10.35
C GLU A 309 16.75 -2.49 9.27
N LYS A 310 15.77 -1.72 8.77
CA LYS A 310 15.99 -0.75 7.69
C LYS A 310 16.64 0.56 8.15
N LEU A 311 16.37 0.97 9.39
CA LEU A 311 16.89 2.23 9.94
C LEU A 311 18.09 2.04 10.86
N HIS A 312 18.45 0.79 11.18
CA HIS A 312 19.49 0.44 12.14
C HIS A 312 19.30 1.11 13.52
N ILE A 313 18.05 1.08 14.01
CA ILE A 313 17.66 1.62 15.33
C ILE A 313 17.14 0.53 16.25
N THR A 314 16.96 0.89 17.52
CA THR A 314 16.23 0.12 18.53
C THR A 314 14.89 0.79 18.85
N THR A 315 13.99 0.03 19.47
CA THR A 315 12.67 0.55 19.86
C THR A 315 12.25 0.01 21.22
N THR A 316 11.66 0.86 22.05
CA THR A 316 11.06 0.45 23.34
C THR A 316 9.57 0.73 23.33
N ILE A 317 8.73 -0.28 23.62
CA ILE A 317 7.29 -0.07 23.75
C ILE A 317 6.98 0.47 25.15
N VAL A 318 6.31 1.61 25.22
CA VAL A 318 5.90 2.29 26.46
C VAL A 318 4.37 2.24 26.55
N PRO A 319 3.79 1.71 27.64
CA PRO A 319 2.34 1.68 27.82
C PRO A 319 1.74 3.10 27.84
N ILE A 320 0.61 3.26 27.14
CA ILE A 320 -0.25 4.45 27.25
C ILE A 320 -1.67 4.02 27.63
N ASN A 321 -2.35 4.81 28.45
CA ASN A 321 -3.69 4.49 28.92
C ASN A 321 -4.76 4.71 27.84
N ASN A 322 -4.60 5.77 27.05
CA ASN A 322 -5.49 6.16 25.97
C ASN A 322 -4.81 7.19 25.07
N TYR A 323 -5.53 7.67 24.05
CA TYR A 323 -5.04 8.69 23.11
C TYR A 323 -4.56 9.99 23.78
N GLN A 324 -5.26 10.49 24.81
CA GLN A 324 -4.88 11.75 25.46
C GLN A 324 -3.61 11.58 26.30
N ASP A 325 -3.47 10.44 26.99
CA ASP A 325 -2.23 10.08 27.68
C ASP A 325 -1.06 9.95 26.69
N GLY A 326 -1.25 9.24 25.57
CA GLY A 326 -0.25 9.16 24.51
C GLY A 326 0.15 10.53 23.97
N LYS A 327 -0.82 11.42 23.72
CA LYS A 327 -0.54 12.78 23.26
C LYS A 327 0.25 13.59 24.31
N LYS A 328 -0.09 13.47 25.58
CA LYS A 328 0.65 14.11 26.68
C LYS A 328 2.09 13.60 26.74
N LYS A 329 2.28 12.27 26.72
CA LYS A 329 3.60 11.63 26.72
C LYS A 329 4.44 12.04 25.51
N LEU A 330 3.82 12.19 24.35
CA LEU A 330 4.49 12.67 23.14
C LEU A 330 4.88 14.15 23.26
N ALA A 331 4.07 14.98 23.92
CA ALA A 331 4.39 16.38 24.17
C ALA A 331 5.52 16.57 25.18
N ASP A 332 5.52 15.74 26.24
CA ASP A 332 6.51 15.71 27.32
C ASP A 332 7.83 15.01 26.91
N ASN A 333 7.90 14.49 25.68
CA ASN A 333 8.99 13.65 25.18
C ASN A 333 9.24 12.40 26.04
N ASP A 334 8.21 11.79 26.61
CA ASP A 334 8.24 10.45 27.24
C ASP A 334 8.21 9.33 26.18
N ILE A 335 7.60 9.62 25.03
CA ILE A 335 7.54 8.76 23.86
C ILE A 335 7.83 9.59 22.61
N ASP A 336 8.26 8.93 21.54
CA ASP A 336 8.60 9.56 20.27
C ASP A 336 7.51 9.32 19.20
N ILE A 337 6.79 8.20 19.31
CA ILE A 337 5.74 7.78 18.38
C ILE A 337 4.56 7.19 19.17
N ILE A 338 3.33 7.45 18.75
CA ILE A 338 2.14 6.67 19.17
C ILE A 338 1.82 5.65 18.08
N ALA A 339 1.75 4.38 18.43
CA ALA A 339 1.45 3.29 17.51
C ALA A 339 -0.02 2.85 17.55
N ALA A 340 -0.40 2.06 16.54
CA ALA A 340 -1.69 1.39 16.40
C ALA A 340 -2.90 2.33 16.58
N ILE A 341 -2.78 3.56 16.09
CA ILE A 341 -3.79 4.58 16.30
C ILE A 341 -4.61 4.83 15.03
N ALA A 342 -5.93 4.84 15.22
CA ALA A 342 -6.86 5.20 14.16
C ALA A 342 -6.73 6.67 13.74
N THR A 343 -6.72 6.92 12.43
CA THR A 343 -6.69 8.27 11.88
C THR A 343 -8.11 8.87 11.85
N THR A 344 -8.25 10.13 12.27
CA THR A 344 -9.51 10.89 12.19
C THR A 344 -9.22 12.34 11.80
N ALA A 345 -10.20 13.02 11.19
CA ALA A 345 -10.05 14.42 10.80
C ALA A 345 -9.65 15.34 11.97
N ASN A 346 -10.15 15.07 13.18
CA ASN A 346 -9.76 15.81 14.38
C ASN A 346 -8.34 15.48 14.83
N ARG A 347 -7.92 14.21 14.78
CA ARG A 347 -6.56 13.82 15.16
C ARG A 347 -5.49 14.41 14.23
N TYR A 348 -5.76 14.52 12.92
CA TYR A 348 -4.88 15.21 11.97
C TYR A 348 -4.66 16.69 12.29
N LYS A 349 -5.57 17.33 13.04
CA LYS A 349 -5.36 18.70 13.52
C LYS A 349 -4.32 18.75 14.64
N GLU A 350 -4.22 17.70 15.44
CA GLU A 350 -3.41 17.64 16.66
C GLU A 350 -2.02 17.05 16.44
N LEU A 351 -1.88 16.01 15.62
CA LEU A 351 -0.65 15.24 15.40
C LEU A 351 -0.37 15.03 13.91
N THR A 352 0.87 14.67 13.59
CA THR A 352 1.26 14.21 12.25
C THR A 352 1.17 12.70 12.19
N PHE A 353 0.62 12.15 11.11
CA PHE A 353 0.46 10.70 10.94
C PHE A 353 1.28 10.19 9.77
N THR A 354 1.80 8.98 9.89
CA THR A 354 2.35 8.25 8.75
C THR A 354 1.23 7.86 7.77
N ALA A 355 1.62 7.31 6.62
CA ALA A 355 0.68 6.48 5.86
C ALA A 355 0.16 5.34 6.76
N PRO A 356 -1.12 4.96 6.61
CA PRO A 356 -1.65 3.82 7.34
C PRO A 356 -0.96 2.53 6.91
N TYR A 357 -0.79 1.62 7.87
CA TYR A 357 -0.15 0.32 7.67
C TYR A 357 -1.06 -0.86 7.96
N SER A 358 -2.21 -0.62 8.62
CA SER A 358 -3.26 -1.63 8.77
C SER A 358 -4.65 -0.98 8.73
N ASN A 359 -5.66 -1.81 8.53
CA ASN A 359 -7.06 -1.43 8.70
C ASN A 359 -7.65 -2.31 9.78
N ASP A 360 -8.42 -1.71 10.67
CA ASP A 360 -9.42 -2.43 11.45
C ASP A 360 -10.81 -2.12 10.91
N LYS A 361 -11.78 -2.97 11.20
CA LYS A 361 -13.18 -2.74 10.86
C LYS A 361 -14.01 -2.75 12.13
N TRP A 362 -15.16 -2.11 12.09
CA TRP A 362 -16.17 -2.30 13.12
C TRP A 362 -17.20 -3.30 12.61
N VAL A 363 -17.66 -4.17 13.49
CA VAL A 363 -18.67 -5.17 13.16
C VAL A 363 -19.82 -5.09 14.13
N MET A 364 -21.00 -5.44 13.60
CA MET A 364 -22.18 -5.65 14.42
C MET A 364 -22.25 -7.10 14.89
N ILE A 365 -22.56 -7.29 16.17
CA ILE A 365 -22.66 -8.60 16.80
C ILE A 365 -24.08 -8.77 17.32
N ASP A 366 -24.62 -9.96 17.08
CA ASP A 366 -25.94 -10.42 17.52
C ASP A 366 -25.80 -11.82 18.15
N ARG A 367 -26.83 -12.28 18.84
CA ARG A 367 -26.90 -13.66 19.33
C ARG A 367 -27.14 -14.64 18.19
N ILE A 368 -26.60 -15.86 18.31
CA ILE A 368 -26.80 -16.90 17.28
C ILE A 368 -28.28 -17.21 17.06
N ASN A 369 -29.05 -17.30 18.15
CA ASN A 369 -30.47 -17.71 18.13
C ASN A 369 -31.45 -16.56 17.90
N HIS A 370 -30.98 -15.31 17.77
CA HIS A 370 -31.86 -14.20 17.49
C HIS A 370 -32.34 -14.25 16.03
N LYS A 371 -33.67 -14.17 15.83
CA LYS A 371 -34.29 -14.08 14.50
C LYS A 371 -33.78 -12.81 13.84
N LYS A 372 -33.18 -12.95 12.65
CA LYS A 372 -32.64 -11.84 11.86
C LYS A 372 -33.73 -10.78 11.65
N LEU A 373 -33.64 -9.65 12.34
CA LEU A 373 -34.51 -8.51 12.06
C LEU A 373 -34.19 -7.98 10.66
N THR A 374 -35.25 -7.66 9.91
CA THR A 374 -35.15 -7.10 8.56
C THR A 374 -34.74 -5.62 8.57
N ALA A 375 -34.88 -4.91 9.70
CA ALA A 375 -34.47 -3.51 9.85
C ALA A 375 -34.08 -3.16 11.30
N ILE A 376 -33.10 -2.26 11.45
CA ILE A 376 -32.73 -1.63 12.73
C ILE A 376 -33.47 -0.30 12.83
N THR A 377 -34.21 -0.09 13.92
CA THR A 377 -35.11 1.06 14.12
C THR A 377 -34.84 1.75 15.47
N SER A 378 -35.62 2.79 15.80
CA SER A 378 -35.49 3.53 17.07
C SER A 378 -35.87 2.73 18.32
N THR A 379 -36.53 1.58 18.16
CA THR A 379 -36.83 0.67 19.28
C THR A 379 -35.62 -0.16 19.68
N ASN A 380 -34.64 -0.30 18.79
CA ASN A 380 -33.44 -1.08 19.06
C ASN A 380 -32.43 -0.31 19.92
N ILE A 381 -31.66 -1.05 20.69
CA ILE A 381 -30.55 -0.57 21.51
C ILE A 381 -29.26 -1.19 21.00
N ILE A 382 -28.30 -0.33 20.61
CA ILE A 382 -26.95 -0.73 20.23
C ILE A 382 -25.98 -0.39 21.37
N GLY A 383 -25.26 -1.40 21.85
CA GLY A 383 -24.18 -1.25 22.81
C GLY A 383 -22.85 -0.91 22.14
N VAL A 384 -22.14 0.06 22.71
CA VAL A 384 -20.79 0.47 22.28
C VAL A 384 -19.88 0.71 23.47
N LEU A 385 -18.58 0.72 23.23
CA LEU A 385 -17.61 1.18 24.24
C LEU A 385 -17.82 2.67 24.52
N ASN A 386 -17.57 3.11 25.75
CA ASN A 386 -17.55 4.53 26.14
C ASN A 386 -16.41 5.27 25.41
N SER A 387 -16.70 5.69 24.18
CA SER A 387 -15.76 6.28 23.23
C SER A 387 -16.53 7.11 22.22
N GLU A 388 -16.09 8.35 22.00
CA GLU A 388 -16.67 9.23 20.97
C GLU A 388 -16.63 8.59 19.57
N ILE A 389 -15.57 7.84 19.27
CA ILE A 389 -15.41 7.17 17.97
C ILE A 389 -16.50 6.10 17.78
N ALA A 390 -16.77 5.31 18.82
CA ALA A 390 -17.76 4.23 18.77
C ALA A 390 -19.18 4.79 18.65
N VAL A 391 -19.50 5.82 19.44
CA VAL A 391 -20.81 6.50 19.37
C VAL A 391 -21.02 7.15 18.01
N HIS A 392 -20.03 7.89 17.52
CA HIS A 392 -20.10 8.54 16.20
C HIS A 392 -20.35 7.51 15.09
N ARG A 393 -19.64 6.38 15.12
CA ARG A 393 -19.79 5.31 14.12
C ARG A 393 -21.21 4.76 14.03
N VAL A 394 -21.87 4.57 15.18
CA VAL A 394 -23.26 4.11 15.21
C VAL A 394 -24.21 5.20 14.73
N ARG A 395 -24.02 6.46 15.19
CA ARG A 395 -24.89 7.59 14.79
C ARG A 395 -24.82 7.89 13.29
N GLU A 396 -23.67 7.70 12.66
CA GLU A 396 -23.46 7.92 11.22
C GLU A 396 -24.37 7.04 10.36
N HIS A 397 -24.61 5.79 10.77
CA HIS A 397 -25.39 4.83 9.98
C HIS A 397 -26.79 4.54 10.52
N TYR A 398 -27.00 4.77 11.81
CA TYR A 398 -28.26 4.53 12.53
C TYR A 398 -28.61 5.73 13.40
N PRO A 399 -29.01 6.87 12.81
CA PRO A 399 -29.16 8.13 13.53
C PRO A 399 -30.24 8.09 14.61
N THR A 400 -31.27 7.26 14.44
CA THR A 400 -32.44 7.19 15.33
C THR A 400 -32.36 6.10 16.40
N VAL A 401 -31.32 5.26 16.39
CA VAL A 401 -31.21 4.13 17.33
C VAL A 401 -30.86 4.62 18.74
N LYS A 402 -31.25 3.86 19.77
CA LYS A 402 -30.77 4.10 21.13
C LYS A 402 -29.36 3.53 21.26
N ILE A 403 -28.45 4.29 21.87
CA ILE A 403 -27.06 3.87 22.09
C ILE A 403 -26.84 3.74 23.59
N HIS A 404 -26.35 2.58 24.02
CA HIS A 404 -25.92 2.34 25.39
C HIS A 404 -24.38 2.20 25.40
N GLN A 405 -23.70 3.00 26.24
CA GLN A 405 -22.25 2.96 26.36
C GLN A 405 -21.80 2.10 27.55
N PHE A 406 -20.79 1.26 27.34
CA PHE A 406 -20.23 0.34 28.33
C PHE A 406 -18.75 0.62 28.57
N LYS A 407 -18.23 0.12 29.70
CA LYS A 407 -16.81 0.29 30.06
C LYS A 407 -15.89 -0.69 29.34
N THR A 408 -16.35 -1.93 29.10
CA THR A 408 -15.54 -2.97 28.44
C THR A 408 -16.31 -3.65 27.32
N ASN A 409 -15.60 -4.17 26.32
CA ASN A 409 -16.22 -4.92 25.23
C ASN A 409 -16.92 -6.20 25.74
N ILE A 410 -16.39 -6.82 26.80
CA ILE A 410 -17.01 -8.01 27.41
C ILE A 410 -18.38 -7.66 28.01
N ASP A 411 -18.51 -6.52 28.69
CA ASP A 411 -19.79 -6.08 29.24
C ASP A 411 -20.84 -5.87 28.15
N ILE A 412 -20.43 -5.30 27.00
CA ILE A 412 -21.32 -5.13 25.84
C ILE A 412 -21.82 -6.49 25.37
N LEU A 413 -20.93 -7.47 25.20
CA LEU A 413 -21.29 -8.79 24.68
C LEU A 413 -22.18 -9.57 25.66
N ASN A 414 -21.92 -9.46 26.96
CA ASN A 414 -22.81 -10.02 27.99
C ASN A 414 -24.21 -9.40 27.95
N ALA A 415 -24.30 -8.08 27.78
CA ALA A 415 -25.58 -7.38 27.66
C ALA A 415 -26.37 -7.82 26.40
N VAL A 416 -25.69 -8.16 25.31
CA VAL A 416 -26.34 -8.78 24.13
C VAL A 416 -26.88 -10.17 24.48
N ILE A 417 -26.11 -11.00 25.19
CA ILE A 417 -26.52 -12.35 25.60
C ILE A 417 -27.77 -12.31 26.49
N ASN A 418 -27.78 -11.39 27.45
CA ASN A 418 -28.81 -11.21 28.46
C ASN A 418 -30.08 -10.49 27.97
N ASP A 419 -30.17 -10.12 26.69
CA ASP A 419 -31.28 -9.32 26.12
C ASP A 419 -31.42 -7.89 26.68
N ASP A 420 -30.41 -7.36 27.37
CA ASP A 420 -30.39 -5.97 27.86
C ASP A 420 -30.26 -4.97 26.70
N ILE A 421 -29.60 -5.39 25.62
CA ILE A 421 -29.43 -4.65 24.36
C ILE A 421 -29.60 -5.59 23.17
N ASN A 422 -29.90 -5.05 21.99
CA ASN A 422 -30.14 -5.88 20.80
C ASN A 422 -28.85 -6.24 20.06
N TYR A 423 -27.91 -5.29 19.96
CA TYR A 423 -26.69 -5.47 19.17
C TYR A 423 -25.50 -4.85 19.86
N ALA A 424 -24.33 -5.43 19.66
CA ALA A 424 -23.06 -4.80 20.00
C ALA A 424 -22.38 -4.29 18.73
N VAL A 425 -21.69 -3.15 18.83
CA VAL A 425 -20.81 -2.64 17.77
C VAL A 425 -19.42 -2.48 18.38
N ILE A 426 -18.49 -3.33 17.94
CA ILE A 426 -17.10 -3.36 18.43
C ILE A 426 -16.11 -3.58 17.27
N PRO A 427 -14.80 -3.32 17.46
CA PRO A 427 -13.78 -3.62 16.46
C PRO A 427 -13.71 -5.13 16.13
N LEU A 428 -13.46 -5.45 14.87
CA LEU A 428 -13.36 -6.83 14.36
C LEU A 428 -12.20 -7.57 15.00
N SER A 429 -11.05 -6.90 15.14
CA SER A 429 -9.88 -7.44 15.85
C SER A 429 -10.24 -7.95 17.25
N VAL A 430 -11.06 -7.21 17.98
CA VAL A 430 -11.56 -7.59 19.31
C VAL A 430 -12.62 -8.68 19.24
N ALA A 431 -13.59 -8.52 18.32
CA ALA A 431 -14.68 -9.47 18.14
C ALA A 431 -14.16 -10.88 17.83
N GLN A 432 -13.16 -11.00 16.96
CA GLN A 432 -12.55 -12.27 16.59
C GLN A 432 -12.00 -13.02 17.80
N VAL A 433 -11.26 -12.32 18.67
CA VAL A 433 -10.69 -12.93 19.89
C VAL A 433 -11.80 -13.31 20.87
N LEU A 434 -12.73 -12.40 21.18
CA LEU A 434 -13.76 -12.66 22.19
C LEU A 434 -14.76 -13.75 21.77
N LEU A 435 -15.18 -13.77 20.50
CA LEU A 435 -16.12 -14.79 20.00
C LEU A 435 -15.49 -16.17 19.94
N GLN A 436 -14.19 -16.28 19.64
CA GLN A 436 -13.50 -17.57 19.59
C GLN A 436 -13.21 -18.15 20.97
N ASN A 437 -13.01 -17.30 21.98
CA ASN A 437 -12.55 -17.73 23.31
C ASN A 437 -13.65 -17.70 24.38
N ASN A 438 -14.38 -16.59 24.53
CA ASN A 438 -15.33 -16.38 25.63
C ASN A 438 -16.78 -16.63 25.23
N PHE A 439 -17.12 -16.43 23.96
CA PHE A 439 -18.51 -16.42 23.48
C PHE A 439 -18.76 -17.41 22.33
N LEU A 440 -17.95 -18.47 22.26
CA LEU A 440 -18.04 -19.47 21.21
C LEU A 440 -19.43 -20.10 21.19
N GLY A 441 -20.08 -20.08 20.02
CA GLY A 441 -21.42 -20.64 19.85
C GLY A 441 -22.56 -19.84 20.49
N GLN A 442 -22.29 -18.64 21.04
CA GLN A 442 -23.32 -17.78 21.65
C GLN A 442 -23.63 -16.55 20.79
N LEU A 443 -22.60 -15.97 20.18
CA LEU A 443 -22.68 -14.74 19.40
C LEU A 443 -22.21 -14.96 17.95
N LYS A 444 -22.72 -14.14 17.04
CA LYS A 444 -22.33 -14.11 15.61
C LYS A 444 -22.13 -12.68 15.14
N ILE A 445 -21.21 -12.50 14.20
CA ILE A 445 -21.12 -11.26 13.42
C ILE A 445 -22.29 -11.23 12.42
N VAL A 446 -23.01 -10.12 12.36
CA VAL A 446 -24.12 -9.91 11.43
C VAL A 446 -23.80 -8.78 10.46
N SER A 447 -24.19 -8.96 9.20
CA SER A 447 -23.98 -7.94 8.18
C SER A 447 -24.74 -6.67 8.51
N SER A 448 -24.06 -5.54 8.42
CA SER A 448 -24.61 -4.23 8.78
C SER A 448 -24.01 -3.10 7.92
N ARG A 449 -24.65 -1.91 7.95
CA ARG A 449 -24.10 -0.72 7.30
C ARG A 449 -22.76 -0.25 7.88
N ILE A 450 -22.40 -0.70 9.07
CA ILE A 450 -21.14 -0.35 9.75
C ILE A 450 -19.94 -1.06 9.10
N ASP A 451 -20.14 -2.26 8.55
CA ASP A 451 -19.08 -3.15 8.06
C ASP A 451 -18.35 -2.60 6.82
N ASN A 452 -18.92 -1.57 6.18
CA ASN A 452 -18.45 -0.99 4.93
C ASN A 452 -17.31 0.03 5.11
N HIS A 453 -16.85 0.28 6.34
CA HIS A 453 -15.87 1.34 6.61
C HIS A 453 -14.62 0.80 7.30
N ASP A 454 -13.49 0.89 6.59
CA ASP A 454 -12.17 0.61 7.14
C ASP A 454 -11.71 1.77 8.03
N GLN A 455 -11.23 1.44 9.22
CA GLN A 455 -10.52 2.35 10.09
C GLN A 455 -9.02 2.24 9.81
N LYS A 456 -8.48 3.25 9.15
CA LYS A 456 -7.05 3.37 8.84
C LYS A 456 -6.24 3.52 10.13
N ILE A 457 -5.30 2.61 10.34
CA ILE A 457 -4.39 2.58 11.50
C ILE A 457 -2.99 3.02 11.06
N ALA A 458 -2.40 3.97 11.78
CA ALA A 458 -1.12 4.56 11.45
C ALA A 458 -0.26 4.77 12.71
N PHE A 459 0.97 5.22 12.51
CA PHE A 459 1.77 5.84 13.55
C PHE A 459 1.46 7.34 13.62
N ALA A 460 1.55 7.92 14.81
CA ALA A 460 1.45 9.36 15.02
C ALA A 460 2.70 9.91 15.70
N VAL A 461 3.14 11.08 15.26
CA VAL A 461 4.27 11.83 15.81
C VAL A 461 3.84 13.26 16.13
N LYS A 462 4.67 13.97 16.90
CA LYS A 462 4.42 15.36 17.26
C LYS A 462 4.27 16.19 15.98
N LYS A 463 3.30 17.10 15.96
CA LYS A 463 3.10 17.98 14.82
C LYS A 463 4.31 18.91 14.69
N ILE A 464 4.98 18.87 13.55
CA ILE A 464 6.02 19.84 13.23
C ILE A 464 5.29 21.13 12.87
N MET A 465 5.48 22.20 13.65
CA MET A 465 4.97 23.51 13.26
C MET A 465 5.71 23.93 11.99
N SER A 466 5.00 23.99 10.87
CA SER A 466 5.47 24.66 9.67
C SER A 466 5.68 26.14 10.03
N TYR A 467 6.91 26.62 9.99
CA TYR A 467 7.23 28.04 10.12
C TYR A 467 6.75 28.82 8.90
#